data_AF-A0A383DXC3-F1
#
_entry.id   AF-A0A383DXC3-F1
#
_cell.length_a   1.000
_cell.length_b   1.000
_cell.length_c   1.000
_cell.angle_alpha   90.00
_cell.angle_beta   90.00
_cell.angle_gamma   90.00
#
_symmetry.space_group_name_H-M   'P 1'
#
loop_
_entity.id
_entity.type
_entity.pdbx_description
1 polymer ?
#
loop_
_entity_poly.entity_id
_entity_poly.type
_entity_poly.pdbx_seq_one_letter_code
_entity_poly.pdbx_strand_id
1 'polypeptide(L)'
;MIPRYTLPEMKKVWSETNKYDNWLRVEKAVCWALAQTGIIPQNDYKLIEKSTYDYKRLNEILADTKHDMTAFLQSITENLGDEGRWIHYGLTTSDIW
;
A
#
# COMPACT_ATOMS: atom_id res chain seq x y z
N MET A 1 -9.58 -8.39 18.69
CA MET A 1 -9.51 -9.15 19.95
C MET A 1 -9.29 -8.19 21.10
N ILE A 2 -9.81 -8.48 22.30
CA ILE A 2 -9.58 -7.62 23.47
C ILE A 2 -8.17 -7.84 24.05
N PRO A 3 -7.52 -6.80 24.62
CA PRO A 3 -6.14 -6.89 25.11
C PRO A 3 -5.90 -8.03 26.10
N ARG A 4 -6.89 -8.36 26.94
CA ARG A 4 -6.81 -9.42 27.97
C ARG A 4 -6.45 -10.79 27.40
N TYR A 5 -6.89 -11.12 26.19
CA TYR A 5 -6.72 -12.44 25.58
C TYR A 5 -5.84 -12.44 24.33
N THR A 6 -5.27 -11.27 23.97
CA THR A 6 -4.49 -11.14 22.74
C THR A 6 -3.01 -11.34 23.05
N LEU A 7 -2.40 -12.37 22.46
CA LEU A 7 -0.95 -12.53 22.50
C LEU A 7 -0.27 -11.38 21.72
N PRO A 8 0.83 -10.81 22.23
CA PRO A 8 1.53 -9.69 21.56
C PRO A 8 1.89 -9.98 20.10
N GLU A 9 2.31 -11.21 19.80
CA GLU A 9 2.68 -11.68 18.46
C GLU A 9 1.47 -11.64 17.53
N MET A 10 0.32 -12.15 17.99
CA MET A 10 -0.93 -12.13 17.24
C MET A 10 -1.43 -10.71 17.04
N LYS A 11 -1.32 -9.84 18.06
CA LYS A 11 -1.66 -8.42 17.91
C LYS A 11 -0.84 -7.76 16.80
N LYS A 12 0.45 -8.09 16.69
CA LYS A 12 1.34 -7.55 15.67
C LYS A 12 0.95 -8.01 14.27
N VAL A 13 0.70 -9.32 14.09
CA VAL A 13 0.30 -9.90 12.79
C VAL A 13 -0.98 -9.25 12.27
N TRP A 14 -1.99 -9.09 13.14
CA TRP A 14 -3.29 -8.53 12.79
C TRP A 14 -3.40 -7.02 13.04
N SER A 15 -2.28 -6.32 13.16
CA SER A 15 -2.28 -4.86 13.33
C SER A 15 -2.52 -4.16 12.00
N GLU A 16 -3.18 -3.00 12.04
CA GLU A 16 -3.41 -2.14 10.88
C GLU A 16 -2.09 -1.75 10.19
N THR A 17 -1.05 -1.43 10.96
CA THR A 17 0.28 -1.14 10.41
C THR A 17 0.84 -2.34 9.64
N ASN A 18 0.74 -3.56 10.18
CA ASN A 18 1.18 -4.75 9.47
C ASN A 18 0.33 -5.05 8.23
N LYS A 19 -0.98 -4.73 8.23
CA LYS A 19 -1.85 -4.80 7.06
C LYS A 19 -1.32 -3.88 5.94
N TYR A 20 -1.20 -2.59 6.20
CA TYR A 20 -0.76 -1.60 5.20
C TYR A 20 0.70 -1.81 4.75
N ASP A 21 1.58 -2.25 5.65
CA ASP A 21 2.96 -2.62 5.29
C ASP A 21 2.98 -3.78 4.29
N ASN A 22 2.13 -4.79 4.47
CA ASN A 22 2.07 -5.91 3.54
C ASN A 22 1.38 -5.53 2.23
N TRP A 23 0.33 -4.70 2.25
CA TRP A 23 -0.25 -4.15 1.02
C TRP A 23 0.78 -3.38 0.19
N LEU A 24 1.60 -2.53 0.83
CA LEU A 24 2.67 -1.80 0.13
C LEU A 24 3.71 -2.76 -0.47
N ARG A 25 4.04 -3.86 0.23
CA ARG A 25 4.95 -4.89 -0.30
C ARG A 25 4.38 -5.55 -1.55
N VAL A 26 3.08 -5.90 -1.53
CA VAL A 26 2.42 -6.52 -2.68
C VAL A 26 2.36 -5.55 -3.87
N GLU A 27 1.94 -4.31 -3.65
CA GLU A 27 1.91 -3.27 -4.68
C GLU A 27 3.29 -3.08 -5.34
N LYS A 28 4.35 -2.95 -4.52
CA LYS A 28 5.73 -2.85 -5.03
C LYS A 28 6.17 -4.11 -5.79
N ALA A 29 5.76 -5.30 -5.35
CA ALA A 29 6.07 -6.55 -6.04
C ALA A 29 5.38 -6.65 -7.40
N VAL A 30 4.14 -6.17 -7.52
CA VAL A 30 3.44 -6.08 -8.80
C VAL A 30 4.13 -5.09 -9.71
N CYS A 31 4.43 -3.86 -9.25
CA CYS A 31 5.15 -2.88 -10.06
C CYS A 31 6.54 -3.40 -10.49
N TRP A 32 7.23 -4.14 -9.62
CA TRP A 32 8.49 -4.80 -9.97
C TRP A 32 8.30 -5.78 -11.12
N ALA A 33 7.29 -6.66 -11.03
CA ALA A 33 6.99 -7.63 -12.08
C ALA A 33 6.63 -6.94 -13.40
N LEU A 34 5.79 -5.89 -13.36
CA LEU A 34 5.44 -5.08 -14.53
C LEU A 34 6.68 -4.43 -15.18
N ALA A 35 7.65 -4.00 -14.37
CA ALA A 35 8.91 -3.46 -14.87
C ALA A 35 9.78 -4.55 -15.52
N GLN A 36 9.85 -5.75 -14.93
CA GLN A 36 10.56 -6.89 -15.53
C GLN A 36 9.97 -7.31 -16.87
N THR A 37 8.65 -7.20 -17.05
CA THR A 37 7.97 -7.50 -18.31
C THR A 37 7.96 -6.32 -19.30
N GLY A 38 8.54 -5.18 -18.93
CA GLY A 38 8.62 -3.98 -19.78
C GLY A 38 7.30 -3.21 -19.95
N ILE A 39 6.29 -3.47 -19.11
CA ILE A 39 5.01 -2.76 -19.13
C ILE A 39 5.17 -1.35 -18.56
N ILE A 40 5.97 -1.21 -17.49
CA ILE A 40 6.32 0.10 -16.92
C ILE A 40 7.83 0.36 -17.07
N PRO A 41 8.26 1.63 -17.19
CA PRO A 41 9.67 1.96 -17.24
C PRO A 41 10.42 1.56 -15.96
N GLN A 42 11.63 1.00 -16.12
CA GLN A 42 12.47 0.64 -14.95
C GLN A 42 12.82 1.83 -14.06
N ASN A 43 12.88 3.05 -14.64
CA ASN A 43 13.14 4.27 -13.88
C ASN A 43 11.95 4.66 -12.99
N ASP A 44 10.71 4.52 -13.48
CA ASP A 44 9.50 4.74 -12.69
C ASP A 44 9.46 3.75 -11.52
N TYR A 45 9.79 2.47 -11.77
CA TYR A 45 9.88 1.48 -10.69
C TYR A 45 10.91 1.85 -9.61
N LYS A 46 12.08 2.38 -9.96
CA LYS A 46 13.09 2.80 -8.96
C LYS A 46 12.60 3.89 -8.01
N LEU A 47 11.64 4.71 -8.45
CA LEU A 47 10.98 5.71 -7.61
C LEU A 47 9.92 5.04 -6.73
N ILE A 48 9.07 4.19 -7.33
CA ILE A 48 8.05 3.41 -6.63
C ILE A 48 8.64 2.49 -5.56
N GLU A 49 9.80 1.87 -5.80
CA GLU A 49 10.49 0.99 -4.86
C GLU A 49 10.76 1.69 -3.52
N LYS A 50 11.03 3.00 -3.57
CA LYS A 50 11.31 3.86 -2.40
C LYS A 50 10.06 4.49 -1.80
N SER A 51 8.89 4.30 -2.41
CA SER A 51 7.63 4.86 -1.91
C SER A 51 7.32 4.37 -0.49
N THR A 52 6.66 5.22 0.27
CA THR A 52 6.14 4.90 1.61
C THR A 52 4.75 5.51 1.74
N TYR A 53 4.01 5.12 2.78
CA TYR A 53 2.75 5.75 3.13
C TYR A 53 2.88 6.46 4.47
N ASP A 54 2.16 7.57 4.64
CA ASP A 54 2.01 8.22 5.94
C ASP A 54 0.74 7.70 6.62
N TYR A 55 0.91 6.97 7.73
CA TYR A 55 -0.20 6.38 8.48
C TYR A 55 -1.18 7.43 9.04
N LYS A 56 -0.69 8.61 9.45
CA LYS A 56 -1.55 9.69 9.93
C LYS A 56 -2.38 10.23 8.76
N ARG A 57 -1.74 10.48 7.62
CA ARG A 57 -2.42 10.97 6.41
C ARG A 57 -3.45 9.98 5.89
N LEU A 58 -3.11 8.68 5.88
CA LEU A 58 -4.04 7.60 5.54
C LEU A 58 -5.30 7.68 6.40
N ASN A 59 -5.17 7.83 7.73
CA ASN A 59 -6.32 7.92 8.62
C ASN A 59 -7.19 9.17 8.40
N GLU A 60 -6.58 10.30 8.04
CA GLU A 60 -7.31 11.51 7.64
C GLU A 60 -8.16 11.24 6.39
N ILE A 61 -7.56 10.66 5.34
CA ILE A 61 -8.27 10.33 4.09
C ILE A 61 -9.33 9.24 4.34
N LEU A 62 -9.04 8.26 5.19
CA LEU A 62 -9.99 7.21 5.57
C LEU A 62 -11.22 7.77 6.29
N ALA A 63 -11.03 8.81 7.12
CA ALA A 63 -12.13 9.48 7.78
C ALA A 63 -13.09 10.13 6.78
N ASP A 64 -12.60 10.58 5.62
CA ASP A 64 -13.42 11.21 4.58
C ASP A 64 -14.00 10.19 3.59
N THR A 65 -13.14 9.32 3.05
CA THR A 65 -13.49 8.37 1.98
C THR A 65 -14.28 7.16 2.47
N LYS A 66 -14.13 6.78 3.75
CA LYS A 66 -14.67 5.54 4.33
C LYS A 66 -14.30 4.27 3.55
N HIS A 67 -13.20 4.30 2.79
CA HIS A 67 -12.74 3.18 1.97
C HIS A 67 -11.22 2.98 2.11
N ASP A 68 -10.82 1.92 2.83
CA ASP A 68 -9.43 1.61 3.19
C ASP A 68 -8.46 1.64 2.02
N MET A 69 -8.79 0.98 0.90
CA MET A 69 -7.89 0.92 -0.25
C MET A 69 -7.70 2.29 -0.89
N THR A 70 -8.77 3.08 -1.02
CA THR A 70 -8.68 4.41 -1.63
C THR A 70 -7.83 5.32 -0.76
N ALA A 71 -8.03 5.28 0.55
CA ALA A 71 -7.22 6.04 1.51
C ALA A 71 -5.74 5.62 1.47
N PHE A 72 -5.48 4.31 1.42
CA PHE A 72 -4.13 3.76 1.31
C PHE A 72 -3.44 4.21 0.02
N LEU A 73 -4.06 4.02 -1.14
CA LEU A 73 -3.51 4.41 -2.44
C LEU A 73 -3.20 5.91 -2.48
N GLN A 74 -4.15 6.74 -2.07
CA GLN A 74 -3.96 8.19 -2.03
C GLN A 74 -2.80 8.58 -1.09
N SER A 75 -2.67 7.93 0.08
CA SER A 75 -1.57 8.20 1.03
C SER A 75 -0.18 7.87 0.50
N ILE A 76 -0.08 7.00 -0.52
CA ILE A 76 1.17 6.68 -1.22
C ILE A 76 1.39 7.67 -2.36
N THR A 77 0.39 7.81 -3.23
CA THR A 77 0.52 8.57 -4.48
C THR A 77 0.68 10.06 -4.26
N GLU A 78 0.20 10.62 -3.14
CA GLU A 78 0.42 12.03 -2.77
C GLU A 78 1.92 12.40 -2.67
N ASN A 79 2.80 11.42 -2.40
CA ASN A 79 4.25 11.62 -2.29
C ASN A 79 5.02 11.19 -3.55
N LEU A 80 4.33 10.80 -4.62
CA LEU A 80 4.91 10.36 -5.88
C LEU A 80 4.61 11.37 -6.99
N GLY A 81 5.45 11.34 -8.03
CA GLY A 81 5.18 12.04 -9.28
C GLY A 81 4.27 11.22 -10.21
N ASP A 82 4.49 11.39 -11.51
CA ASP A 82 3.74 10.68 -12.56
C ASP A 82 3.81 9.15 -12.44
N GLU A 83 4.87 8.61 -11.83
CA GLU A 83 5.02 7.18 -11.58
C GLU A 83 3.94 6.62 -10.65
N GLY A 84 3.30 7.46 -9.84
CA GLY A 84 2.21 7.06 -8.94
C GLY A 84 1.03 6.39 -9.67
N ARG A 85 0.84 6.68 -10.97
CA ARG A 85 -0.19 6.06 -11.82
C ARG A 85 -0.06 4.55 -11.98
N TRP A 86 1.13 4.00 -11.70
CA TRP A 86 1.40 2.56 -11.82
C TRP A 86 1.06 1.78 -10.56
N ILE A 87 0.92 2.46 -9.42
CA ILE A 87 0.43 1.82 -8.19
C ILE A 87 -1.00 1.32 -8.45
N HIS A 88 -1.27 0.07 -8.09
CA HIS A 88 -2.56 -0.60 -8.31
C HIS A 88 -2.98 -0.76 -9.79
N TYR A 89 -2.04 -0.63 -10.73
CA TYR A 89 -2.35 -0.73 -12.15
C TYR A 89 -2.78 -2.16 -12.55
N GLY A 90 -4.01 -2.29 -13.06
CA GLY A 90 -4.56 -3.55 -13.54
C GLY A 90 -5.00 -4.51 -12.44
N LEU A 91 -5.04 -4.06 -11.18
CA LEU A 91 -5.45 -4.86 -10.03
C LEU A 91 -6.88 -4.53 -9.58
N THR A 92 -7.47 -5.47 -8.88
CA THR A 92 -8.64 -5.25 -8.03
C THR A 92 -8.21 -5.19 -6.56
N THR A 93 -9.06 -4.63 -5.71
CA THR A 93 -8.82 -4.60 -4.25
C THR A 93 -8.50 -5.98 -3.67
N SER A 94 -9.16 -7.03 -4.16
CA SER A 94 -8.98 -8.40 -3.65
C SER A 94 -7.63 -9.02 -3.98
N ASP A 95 -6.90 -8.48 -4.97
CA ASP A 95 -5.54 -8.92 -5.28
C ASP A 95 -4.54 -8.45 -4.21
N ILE A 96 -4.93 -7.46 -3.39
CA ILE A 96 -4.11 -6.85 -2.34
C ILE A 96 -4.57 -7.26 -0.94
N TRP A 97 -5.89 -7.40 -0.74
CA TRP A 97 -6.55 -7.51 0.57
C TRP A 97 -6.06 -8.68 1.44
#